data_AF-A0A2Z6D3U4-F1
#
_entry.id   AF-A0A2Z6D3U4-F1
#
_cell.length_a   1.000
_cell.length_b   1.000
_cell.length_c   1.000
_cell.angle_alpha   90.00
_cell.angle_beta   90.00
_cell.angle_gamma   90.00
#
_symmetry.space_group_name_H-M   'P 1'
#
loop_
_entity.id
_entity.type
_entity.pdbx_description
1 polymer ?
#
loop_
_entity_poly.entity_id
_entity_poly.type
_entity_poly.pdbx_seq_one_letter_code
_entity_poly.pdbx_strand_id
1 'polypeptide(L)'
;MVNFDNREPQKVYAVYATEIDCPEGESPVEWMLLTTEVVADIQMASTILRWYTYRWRVEEYHKIFKSGCQVEKYRLAAGGMKTLIGFLSVIAVELLRLTYLHRTQPLAPAIEILNPLELRILKAKSPKPPKVLTVSWAVEAVARLGGYLEHRRKTPIGIQVLWRGWLKLHDLCEGWQLANET
;
A
#
# COMPACT_ATOMS: atom_id res chain seq x y z
N MET A 1 -0.05 -23.36 31.80
CA MET A 1 0.90 -22.25 32.04
C MET A 1 2.25 -22.69 31.49
N VAL A 2 2.81 -21.97 30.52
CA VAL A 2 4.16 -22.26 30.01
C VAL A 2 5.16 -21.71 31.04
N ASN A 3 6.00 -22.58 31.59
CA ASN A 3 7.03 -22.20 32.55
C ASN A 3 8.18 -21.48 31.81
N PHE A 4 8.44 -20.23 32.17
CA PHE A 4 9.47 -19.39 31.55
C PHE A 4 10.82 -19.46 32.28
N ASP A 5 10.90 -20.16 33.41
CA ASP A 5 12.05 -20.13 34.34
C ASP A 5 13.32 -20.84 33.85
N ASN A 6 13.29 -21.45 32.65
CA ASN A 6 14.40 -22.27 32.12
C ASN A 6 14.97 -21.78 30.78
N ARG A 7 14.83 -20.49 30.46
CA ARG A 7 15.38 -19.90 29.23
C ARG A 7 16.70 -19.20 29.50
N GLU A 8 17.69 -19.45 28.64
CA GLU A 8 18.98 -18.76 28.72
C GLU A 8 18.81 -17.25 28.45
N PRO A 9 19.45 -16.38 29.25
CA PRO A 9 19.43 -14.94 29.03
C PRO A 9 19.91 -14.58 27.62
N GLN A 10 19.08 -13.84 26.88
CA GLN A 10 19.43 -13.37 25.54
C GLN A 10 19.97 -11.94 25.60
N LYS A 11 21.16 -11.75 25.02
CA LYS A 11 21.74 -10.41 24.83
C LYS A 11 21.05 -9.76 23.64
N VAL A 12 20.50 -8.56 23.87
CA VAL A 12 19.86 -7.73 22.84
C VAL A 12 20.32 -6.30 22.96
N TYR A 13 20.19 -5.53 21.88
CA TYR A 13 20.38 -4.09 21.92
C TYR A 13 19.02 -3.42 22.11
N ALA A 14 19.03 -2.25 22.74
CA ALA A 14 17.83 -1.44 22.97
C ALA A 14 18.04 -0.03 22.40
N VAL A 15 17.02 0.48 21.72
CA VAL A 15 16.94 1.88 21.28
C VAL A 15 15.72 2.49 21.95
N TYR A 16 15.95 3.50 22.78
CA TYR A 16 14.88 4.28 23.39
C TYR A 16 14.80 5.63 22.69
N ALA A 17 13.59 6.02 22.29
CA ALA A 17 13.32 7.30 21.65
C ALA A 17 12.06 7.92 22.26
N THR A 18 12.13 9.23 22.49
CA THR A 18 11.04 10.03 23.02
C THR A 18 10.94 11.34 22.23
N GLU A 19 9.72 11.78 21.95
CA GLU A 19 9.44 13.03 21.26
C GLU A 19 9.77 14.22 22.17
N ILE A 20 10.61 15.15 21.67
CA ILE A 20 11.12 16.27 22.47
C ILE A 20 10.08 17.39 22.60
N ASP A 21 9.48 17.81 21.48
CA ASP A 21 8.57 18.96 21.39
C ASP A 21 7.13 18.52 21.12
N CYS A 22 6.59 17.65 21.98
CA CYS A 22 5.21 17.15 21.86
C CYS A 22 4.20 18.32 21.96
N PRO A 23 3.19 18.40 21.07
CA PRO A 23 2.13 19.40 21.16
C PRO A 23 1.38 19.38 22.50
N GLU A 24 0.95 20.55 22.97
CA GLU A 24 0.20 20.69 24.21
C GLU A 24 -1.10 19.87 24.17
N GLY A 25 -1.35 19.08 25.20
CA GLY A 25 -2.52 18.22 25.32
C GLY A 25 -2.39 16.84 24.67
N GLU A 26 -1.28 16.55 23.99
CA GLU A 26 -0.98 15.22 23.42
C GLU A 26 0.01 14.44 24.29
N SER A 27 0.09 13.13 24.08
CA SER A 27 1.11 12.28 24.71
C SER A 27 2.31 12.13 23.76
N PRO A 28 3.56 12.30 24.24
CA PRO A 28 4.74 12.19 23.38
C PRO A 28 4.84 10.78 22.80
N VAL A 29 5.27 10.69 21.54
CA VAL A 29 5.64 9.38 20.98
C VAL A 29 6.85 8.85 21.74
N GLU A 30 6.68 7.70 22.39
CA GLU A 30 7.72 7.02 23.15
C GLU A 30 7.87 5.58 22.68
N TRP A 31 9.09 5.19 22.27
CA TRP A 31 9.40 3.85 21.81
C TRP A 31 10.60 3.26 22.54
N MET A 32 10.41 2.06 23.08
CA MET A 32 11.49 1.16 23.50
C MET A 32 11.58 0.02 22.48
N LEU A 33 12.61 0.03 21.66
CA LEU A 33 12.82 -0.94 20.59
C LEU A 33 13.93 -1.92 20.97
N LEU A 34 13.61 -3.21 21.02
CA LEU A 34 14.60 -4.27 21.16
C LEU A 34 14.99 -4.79 19.78
N THR A 35 16.29 -4.95 19.54
CA THR A 35 16.82 -5.38 18.25
C THR A 35 18.01 -6.32 18.39
N THR A 36 18.18 -7.20 17.42
CA THR A 36 19.38 -8.06 17.27
C THR A 36 20.51 -7.34 16.55
N GLU A 37 20.22 -6.22 15.90
CA GLU A 37 21.22 -5.38 15.25
C GLU A 37 22.11 -4.68 16.28
N VAL A 38 23.41 -4.60 16.00
CA VAL A 38 24.35 -3.88 16.87
C VAL A 38 24.04 -2.39 16.82
N VAL A 39 23.96 -1.77 17.99
CA VAL A 39 23.79 -0.32 18.12
C VAL A 39 25.00 0.26 18.87
N ALA A 40 26.02 0.66 18.11
CA ALA A 40 27.26 1.21 18.66
C ALA A 40 27.28 2.74 18.71
N ASP A 41 26.47 3.40 17.88
CA ASP A 41 26.44 4.86 17.75
C ASP A 41 25.02 5.38 17.44
N ILE A 42 24.91 6.71 17.39
CA ILE A 42 23.64 7.41 17.14
C ILE A 42 23.11 7.20 15.72
N GLN A 43 23.99 6.96 14.73
CA GLN A 43 23.60 6.70 13.34
C GLN A 43 22.93 5.33 13.21
N MET A 44 23.43 4.32 13.93
CA MET A 44 22.80 3.01 14.04
C MET A 44 21.45 3.10 14.75
N ALA A 45 21.38 3.80 15.89
CA ALA A 45 20.12 4.02 16.61
C ALA A 45 19.07 4.72 15.71
N SER A 46 19.48 5.74 14.96
CA SER A 46 18.63 6.44 14.00
C SER A 46 18.16 5.54 12.86
N THR A 47 19.00 4.59 12.43
CA THR A 47 18.62 3.60 11.41
C THR A 47 17.56 2.64 11.92
N ILE A 48 17.69 2.14 13.15
CA ILE A 48 16.69 1.28 13.80
C ILE A 48 15.35 2.01 13.92
N LEU A 49 15.36 3.26 14.40
CA LEU A 49 14.15 4.09 14.46
C LEU A 49 13.52 4.27 13.08
N ARG A 50 14.32 4.62 12.06
CA ARG A 50 13.84 4.76 10.68
C ARG A 50 13.19 3.47 10.18
N TRP A 51 13.80 2.31 10.41
CA TRP A 51 13.21 1.03 10.02
C TRP A 51 11.89 0.77 10.73
N TYR A 52 11.82 1.07 12.03
CA TYR A 52 10.60 0.90 12.81
C TYR A 52 9.46 1.82 12.34
N THR A 53 9.77 3.00 11.78
CA THR A 53 8.72 3.85 11.16
C THR A 53 8.01 3.15 9.98
N TYR A 54 8.65 2.19 9.32
CA TYR A 54 8.01 1.39 8.27
C TYR A 54 7.07 0.31 8.79
N ARG A 55 7.01 0.03 10.11
CA ARG A 55 6.09 -0.96 10.69
C ARG A 55 4.64 -0.69 10.29
N TRP A 56 4.25 0.58 10.19
CA TRP A 56 2.88 0.99 9.81
C TRP A 56 2.46 0.52 8.41
N ARG A 57 3.42 0.16 7.52
CA ARG A 57 3.10 -0.37 6.18
C ARG A 57 2.20 -1.61 6.22
N VAL A 58 2.32 -2.43 7.26
CA VAL A 58 1.45 -3.61 7.43
C VAL A 58 0.00 -3.23 7.75
N GLU A 59 -0.21 -2.12 8.45
CA GLU A 59 -1.57 -1.63 8.75
C GLU A 59 -2.22 -1.05 7.49
N GLU A 60 -1.45 -0.34 6.67
CA GLU A 60 -1.92 0.08 5.34
C GLU A 60 -2.29 -1.14 4.50
N TYR A 61 -1.44 -2.18 4.44
CA TYR A 61 -1.76 -3.46 3.80
C TYR A 61 -3.08 -4.07 4.32
N HIS A 62 -3.26 -4.18 5.64
CA HIS A 62 -4.49 -4.71 6.23
C HIS A 62 -5.71 -3.85 5.86
N LYS A 63 -5.57 -2.53 5.81
CA LYS A 63 -6.63 -1.63 5.37
C LYS A 63 -6.98 -1.85 3.90
N ILE A 64 -5.99 -2.06 3.02
CA ILE A 64 -6.24 -2.44 1.62
C ILE A 64 -7.00 -3.76 1.57
N PHE A 65 -6.50 -4.77 2.27
CA PHE A 65 -7.00 -6.13 2.21
C PHE A 65 -8.44 -6.24 2.76
N LYS A 66 -8.72 -5.55 3.87
CA LYS A 66 -10.03 -5.58 4.53
C LYS A 66 -11.01 -4.57 3.95
N SER A 67 -10.63 -3.31 3.82
CA SER A 67 -11.55 -2.23 3.43
C SER A 67 -11.54 -1.94 1.93
N GLY A 68 -10.42 -2.16 1.25
CA GLY A 68 -10.31 -2.11 -0.21
C GLY A 68 -10.89 -3.38 -0.83
N CYS A 69 -10.13 -4.46 -0.78
CA CYS A 69 -10.49 -5.77 -1.34
C CYS A 69 -11.71 -6.42 -0.69
N GLN A 70 -12.20 -5.91 0.45
CA GLN A 70 -13.42 -6.38 1.12
C GLN A 70 -13.38 -7.88 1.45
N VAL A 71 -12.19 -8.42 1.78
CA VAL A 71 -12.00 -9.86 2.02
C VAL A 71 -12.97 -10.41 3.08
N GLU A 72 -13.31 -9.61 4.10
CA GLU A 72 -14.20 -10.00 5.18
C GLU A 72 -15.70 -10.02 4.80
N LYS A 73 -16.07 -9.58 3.59
CA LYS A 73 -17.47 -9.60 3.11
C LYS A 73 -17.85 -10.88 2.36
N TYR A 74 -16.87 -11.61 1.84
CA TYR A 74 -17.14 -12.84 1.09
C TYR A 74 -17.59 -13.98 2.02
N ARG A 75 -18.49 -14.83 1.53
CA ARG A 75 -19.09 -15.95 2.29
C ARG A 75 -19.01 -17.25 1.48
N LEU A 76 -17.79 -17.63 1.09
CA LEU A 76 -17.53 -18.89 0.40
C LEU A 76 -17.34 -20.03 1.41
N ALA A 77 -17.54 -21.28 0.96
CA ALA A 77 -17.13 -22.46 1.72
C ALA A 77 -15.61 -22.44 1.99
N ALA A 78 -15.17 -23.13 3.05
CA ALA A 78 -13.79 -23.02 3.58
C ALA A 78 -12.68 -23.19 2.52
N GLY A 79 -12.85 -24.11 1.57
CA GLY A 79 -11.90 -24.31 0.47
C GLY A 79 -11.83 -23.11 -0.49
N GLY A 80 -12.99 -22.60 -0.93
CA GLY A 80 -13.08 -21.43 -1.79
C GLY A 80 -12.55 -20.16 -1.11
N MET A 81 -12.75 -20.03 0.22
CA MET A 81 -12.25 -18.89 0.97
C MET A 81 -10.71 -18.84 1.01
N LYS A 82 -10.04 -19.99 1.16
CA LYS A 82 -8.56 -20.05 1.11
C LYS A 82 -8.01 -19.56 -0.22
N THR A 83 -8.59 -20.03 -1.33
CA THR A 83 -8.20 -19.62 -2.67
C THR A 83 -8.42 -18.12 -2.89
N LEU A 84 -9.59 -17.61 -2.50
CA LEU A 84 -9.91 -16.18 -2.63
C LEU A 84 -8.95 -15.30 -1.82
N ILE A 85 -8.65 -15.68 -0.57
CA ILE A 85 -7.68 -14.97 0.28
C ILE A 85 -6.31 -14.90 -0.39
N GLY A 86 -5.87 -16.00 -1.03
CA GLY A 86 -4.61 -16.04 -1.77
C GLY A 86 -4.54 -15.06 -2.93
N PHE A 87 -5.63 -14.91 -3.70
CA PHE A 87 -5.68 -13.93 -4.78
C PHE A 87 -5.77 -12.49 -4.25
N LEU A 88 -6.66 -12.24 -3.29
CA LEU A 88 -6.86 -10.90 -2.74
C LEU A 88 -5.63 -10.38 -1.99
N SER A 89 -4.81 -11.25 -1.39
CA SER A 89 -3.58 -10.83 -0.71
C SER A 89 -2.55 -10.28 -1.70
N VAL A 90 -2.37 -10.94 -2.85
CA VAL A 90 -1.48 -10.47 -3.92
C VAL A 90 -1.97 -9.15 -4.49
N ILE A 91 -3.28 -9.03 -4.73
CA ILE A 91 -3.85 -7.76 -5.23
C ILE A 91 -3.68 -6.63 -4.21
N ALA A 92 -3.85 -6.93 -2.92
CA ALA A 92 -3.64 -5.94 -1.86
C ALA A 92 -2.18 -5.45 -1.80
N VAL A 93 -1.20 -6.35 -1.99
CA VAL A 93 0.22 -5.96 -2.12
C VAL A 93 0.46 -5.10 -3.35
N GLU A 94 -0.14 -5.42 -4.50
CA GLU A 94 0.04 -4.62 -5.71
C GLU A 94 -0.53 -3.21 -5.53
N LEU A 95 -1.73 -3.07 -4.97
CA LEU A 95 -2.29 -1.76 -4.67
C LEU A 95 -1.44 -0.96 -3.65
N LEU A 96 -0.84 -1.64 -2.68
CA LEU A 96 0.12 -1.02 -1.76
C LEU A 96 1.33 -0.50 -2.52
N ARG A 97 1.89 -1.33 -3.43
CA ARG A 97 3.02 -0.97 -4.30
C ARG A 97 2.68 0.26 -5.14
N LEU A 98 1.52 0.31 -5.80
CA LEU A 98 1.06 1.47 -6.57
C LEU A 98 1.00 2.74 -5.72
N THR A 99 0.46 2.62 -4.50
CA THR A 99 0.36 3.74 -3.56
C THR A 99 1.74 4.29 -3.19
N TYR A 100 2.73 3.42 -2.97
CA TYR A 100 4.09 3.86 -2.64
C TYR A 100 4.85 4.39 -3.86
N LEU A 101 4.74 3.74 -5.04
CA LEU A 101 5.38 4.23 -6.26
C LEU A 101 4.87 5.61 -6.65
N HIS A 102 3.59 5.90 -6.48
CA HIS A 102 3.03 7.23 -6.66
C HIS A 102 3.71 8.29 -5.76
N ARG A 103 4.12 7.91 -4.55
CA ARG A 103 4.77 8.82 -3.58
C ARG A 103 6.27 8.94 -3.80
N THR A 104 6.95 7.83 -4.10
CA THR A 104 8.42 7.77 -4.12
C THR A 104 9.01 7.92 -5.51
N GLN A 105 8.28 7.53 -6.56
CA GLN A 105 8.73 7.52 -7.95
C GLN A 105 7.64 8.03 -8.91
N PRO A 106 7.03 9.21 -8.68
CA PRO A 106 5.88 9.70 -9.46
C PRO A 106 6.21 9.94 -10.94
N LEU A 107 7.48 10.17 -11.28
CA LEU A 107 7.95 10.46 -12.63
C LEU A 107 8.39 9.21 -13.41
N ALA A 108 8.43 8.04 -12.75
CA ALA A 108 8.79 6.79 -13.42
C ALA A 108 7.78 6.45 -14.53
N PRO A 109 8.20 5.72 -15.59
CA PRO A 109 7.30 5.32 -16.67
C PRO A 109 6.09 4.51 -16.18
N ALA A 110 4.90 4.83 -16.70
CA ALA A 110 3.66 4.13 -16.33
C ALA A 110 3.67 2.62 -16.66
N ILE A 111 4.53 2.18 -17.58
CA ILE A 111 4.69 0.76 -17.95
C ILE A 111 5.27 -0.09 -16.81
N GLU A 112 5.88 0.52 -15.79
CA GLU A 112 6.36 -0.21 -14.61
C GLU A 112 5.22 -0.71 -13.71
N ILE A 113 4.01 -0.20 -13.91
CA ILE A 113 2.84 -0.51 -13.08
C ILE A 113 1.61 -0.97 -13.88
N LEU A 114 1.59 -0.77 -15.20
CA LEU A 114 0.48 -1.12 -16.06
C LEU A 114 0.97 -1.83 -17.31
N ASN A 115 0.23 -2.85 -17.71
CA ASN A 115 0.47 -3.56 -18.96
C ASN A 115 0.01 -2.72 -20.18
N PRO A 116 0.40 -3.11 -21.42
CA PRO A 116 0.05 -2.34 -22.62
C PRO A 116 -1.46 -2.15 -22.85
N LEU A 117 -2.28 -3.15 -22.49
CA LEU A 117 -3.73 -3.08 -22.63
C LEU A 117 -4.33 -2.08 -21.63
N GLU A 118 -3.95 -2.18 -20.36
CA GLU A 118 -4.36 -1.25 -19.31
C GLU A 118 -4.01 0.20 -19.67
N LEU A 119 -2.79 0.45 -20.15
CA LEU A 119 -2.37 1.76 -20.64
C LEU A 119 -3.23 2.25 -21.80
N ARG A 120 -3.56 1.37 -22.76
CA ARG A 120 -4.41 1.70 -23.89
C ARG A 120 -5.81 2.10 -23.44
N ILE A 121 -6.40 1.35 -22.51
CA ILE A 121 -7.72 1.64 -21.94
C ILE A 121 -7.71 2.96 -21.17
N LEU A 122 -6.72 3.18 -20.30
CA LEU A 122 -6.62 4.44 -19.55
C LEU A 122 -6.40 5.66 -20.45
N LYS A 123 -5.60 5.52 -21.52
CA LYS A 123 -5.49 6.57 -22.54
C LYS A 123 -6.82 6.88 -23.20
N ALA A 124 -7.57 5.84 -23.62
CA ALA A 124 -8.86 6.01 -24.27
C ALA A 124 -9.92 6.63 -23.34
N LYS A 125 -9.86 6.33 -22.03
CA LYS A 125 -10.74 6.93 -21.01
C LYS A 125 -10.32 8.34 -20.58
N SER A 126 -9.12 8.78 -20.95
CA SER A 126 -8.60 10.11 -20.61
C SER A 126 -8.85 11.07 -21.78
N PRO A 127 -9.66 12.15 -21.61
CA PRO A 127 -9.93 13.08 -22.72
C PRO A 127 -8.69 13.76 -23.32
N LYS A 128 -7.67 14.00 -22.48
CA LYS A 128 -6.39 14.60 -22.86
C LYS A 128 -5.26 13.92 -22.08
N PRO A 129 -4.78 12.73 -22.52
CA PRO A 129 -3.66 12.08 -21.85
C PRO A 129 -2.37 12.90 -22.04
N PRO A 130 -1.45 12.91 -21.07
CA PRO A 130 -0.17 13.59 -21.20
C PRO A 130 0.70 12.91 -22.27
N LYS A 131 1.65 13.67 -22.84
CA LYS A 131 2.61 13.13 -23.81
C LYS A 131 3.51 12.05 -23.19
N VAL A 132 3.93 12.26 -21.95
CA VAL A 132 4.71 11.30 -21.17
C VAL A 132 3.79 10.67 -20.13
N LEU A 133 3.70 9.34 -20.16
CA LEU A 133 2.89 8.60 -19.20
C LEU A 133 3.74 8.21 -18.01
N THR A 134 3.42 8.78 -16.87
CA THR A 134 4.14 8.51 -15.62
C THR A 134 3.30 7.68 -14.66
N VAL A 135 3.94 7.12 -13.64
CA VAL A 135 3.27 6.49 -12.48
C VAL A 135 2.24 7.44 -11.88
N SER A 136 2.55 8.75 -11.73
CA SER A 136 1.58 9.71 -11.20
C SER A 136 0.31 9.76 -12.04
N TRP A 137 0.46 9.95 -13.35
CA TRP A 137 -0.68 9.99 -14.26
C TRP A 137 -1.49 8.70 -14.22
N ALA A 138 -0.82 7.55 -14.25
CA ALA A 138 -1.47 6.25 -14.28
C ALA A 138 -2.27 5.98 -12.99
N VAL A 139 -1.67 6.21 -11.81
CA VAL A 139 -2.37 6.03 -10.52
C VAL A 139 -3.54 6.99 -10.38
N GLU A 140 -3.40 8.25 -10.80
CA GLU A 140 -4.51 9.21 -10.81
C GLU A 140 -5.60 8.80 -11.81
N ALA A 141 -5.25 8.32 -13.00
CA ALA A 141 -6.21 7.87 -13.99
C ALA A 141 -7.02 6.66 -13.49
N VAL A 142 -6.35 5.69 -12.85
CA VAL A 142 -7.01 4.59 -12.14
C VAL A 142 -7.92 5.13 -11.04
N ALA A 143 -7.42 6.04 -10.20
CA ALA A 143 -8.21 6.62 -9.11
C ALA A 143 -9.47 7.36 -9.62
N ARG A 144 -9.38 8.07 -10.76
CA ARG A 144 -10.53 8.74 -11.40
C ARG A 144 -11.60 7.73 -11.83
N LEU A 145 -11.22 6.54 -12.34
CA LEU A 145 -12.18 5.45 -12.59
C LEU A 145 -12.90 5.00 -11.30
N GLY A 146 -12.20 5.07 -10.17
CA GLY A 146 -12.72 4.76 -8.85
C GLY A 146 -13.51 5.90 -8.18
N GLY A 147 -13.75 7.01 -8.88
CA GLY A 147 -14.50 8.16 -8.38
C GLY A 147 -13.64 9.22 -7.66
N TYR A 148 -12.32 9.24 -7.85
CA TYR A 148 -11.49 10.36 -7.41
C TYR A 148 -11.87 11.62 -8.18
N LEU A 149 -12.29 12.66 -7.46
CA LEU A 149 -12.57 13.99 -8.00
C LEU A 149 -11.46 14.95 -7.57
N GLU A 150 -10.85 15.63 -8.53
CA GLU A 150 -9.74 16.57 -8.29
C GLU A 150 -10.15 17.82 -7.49
N HIS A 151 -11.45 18.08 -7.36
CA HIS A 151 -11.95 19.29 -6.73
C HIS A 151 -12.02 19.19 -5.20
N ARG A 152 -10.88 19.50 -4.58
CA ARG A 152 -10.66 20.30 -3.36
C ARG A 152 -9.49 19.69 -2.58
N ARG A 153 -8.35 20.38 -2.61
CA ARG A 153 -7.22 20.25 -1.67
C ARG A 153 -6.26 19.06 -1.86
N LYS A 154 -5.75 18.80 -3.08
CA LYS A 154 -4.62 17.86 -3.32
C LYS A 154 -4.71 16.59 -2.45
N THR A 155 -5.92 16.06 -2.29
CA THR A 155 -6.21 15.12 -1.21
C THR A 155 -5.55 13.81 -1.59
N PRO A 156 -4.82 13.15 -0.67
CA PRO A 156 -4.19 11.88 -0.97
C PRO A 156 -5.21 10.88 -1.53
N ILE A 157 -4.83 10.14 -2.56
CA ILE A 157 -5.68 9.11 -3.15
C ILE A 157 -5.95 8.05 -2.08
N GLY A 158 -7.21 7.93 -1.69
CA GLY A 158 -7.64 6.95 -0.69
C GLY A 158 -7.64 5.53 -1.26
N ILE A 159 -7.27 4.54 -0.45
CA ILE A 159 -7.10 3.18 -0.94
C ILE A 159 -8.37 2.55 -1.53
N GLN A 160 -9.54 2.86 -0.94
CA GLN A 160 -10.82 2.35 -1.45
C GLN A 160 -11.13 2.90 -2.84
N VAL A 161 -10.71 4.14 -3.13
CA VAL A 161 -10.86 4.75 -4.45
C VAL A 161 -9.96 4.04 -5.44
N LEU A 162 -8.70 3.79 -5.07
CA LEU A 162 -7.75 3.10 -5.93
C LEU A 162 -8.20 1.66 -6.25
N TRP A 163 -8.69 0.90 -5.26
CA TRP A 163 -9.26 -0.43 -5.46
C TRP A 163 -10.44 -0.44 -6.42
N ARG A 164 -11.43 0.44 -6.23
CA ARG A 164 -12.59 0.54 -7.14
C ARG A 164 -12.15 0.88 -8.56
N GLY A 165 -11.18 1.77 -8.68
CA GLY A 165 -10.59 2.13 -9.97
C GLY A 165 -9.88 0.98 -10.66
N TRP A 166 -9.14 0.19 -9.88
CA TRP A 166 -8.42 -0.99 -10.37
C TRP A 166 -9.36 -2.07 -10.89
N LEU A 167 -10.41 -2.40 -10.13
CA LEU A 167 -11.47 -3.29 -10.59
C LEU A 167 -12.12 -2.77 -11.86
N LYS A 168 -12.48 -1.47 -11.89
CA LYS A 168 -13.11 -0.87 -13.05
C LYS A 168 -12.23 -0.92 -14.30
N LEU A 169 -10.91 -0.79 -14.14
CA LEU A 169 -9.96 -0.94 -15.24
C LEU A 169 -9.94 -2.38 -15.76
N HIS A 170 -9.96 -3.38 -14.88
CA HIS A 170 -10.03 -4.79 -15.28
C HIS A 170 -11.30 -5.10 -16.06
N ASP A 171 -12.48 -4.66 -15.58
CA ASP A 171 -13.75 -4.82 -16.30
C ASP A 171 -13.70 -4.22 -17.72
N LEU A 172 -13.05 -3.06 -17.87
CA LEU A 172 -12.90 -2.39 -19.17
C LEU A 172 -11.92 -3.13 -20.09
N CYS A 173 -10.86 -3.73 -19.52
CA CYS A 173 -9.91 -4.54 -20.29
C CYS A 173 -10.58 -5.82 -20.79
N GLU A 174 -11.33 -6.52 -19.94
CA GLU A 174 -12.11 -7.70 -20.30
C GLU A 174 -13.11 -7.36 -21.42
N GLY A 175 -13.90 -6.30 -21.24
CA GLY A 175 -14.86 -5.86 -22.25
C GLY A 175 -14.20 -5.50 -23.59
N TRP A 176 -12.99 -4.91 -23.56
CA TRP A 176 -12.24 -4.63 -24.78
C TRP A 176 -11.74 -5.92 -25.45
N GLN A 177 -11.25 -6.90 -24.69
CA GLN A 177 -10.79 -8.18 -25.24
C GLN A 177 -11.94 -8.91 -25.92
N LEU A 178 -13.08 -9.06 -25.23
CA LEU A 178 -14.29 -9.68 -25.78
C LEU A 178 -14.73 -9.03 -27.10
N ALA A 179 -14.71 -7.70 -27.17
CA ALA A 179 -15.10 -6.96 -28.38
C ALA A 179 -14.12 -7.11 -29.55
N ASN A 180 -12.86 -7.51 -29.33
CA ASN A 180 -11.87 -7.73 -30.40
C ASN A 180 -11.67 -9.22 -30.74
N GLU A 181 -12.18 -10.13 -29.91
CA GLU A 181 -12.21 -11.57 -30.19
C GLU A 181 -13.44 -11.99 -31.01
N THR A 182 -14.38 -11.07 -31.24
CA THR A 182 -15.55 -11.24 -32.12
C THR A 182 -15.32 -10.52 -33.45
#